data_AF-A0A2N7VQY6-F1
#
_entry.id   AF-A0A2N7VQY6-F1
#
_cell.length_a   1.000
_cell.length_b   1.000
_cell.length_c   1.000
_cell.angle_alpha   90.00
_cell.angle_beta   90.00
_cell.angle_gamma   90.00
#
_symmetry.space_group_name_H-M   'P 1'
#
loop_
_entity.id
_entity.type
_entity.pdbx_description
1 polymer ?
#
loop_
_entity_poly.entity_id
_entity_poly.type
_entity_poly.pdbx_seq_one_letter_code
_entity_poly.pdbx_strand_id
1 'polypeptide(L)'
;MNRRIASIGAGIALQCWQIAAQTAPPLDAPAFSLQPRQQVSATGEASRTSAADPNQIERLLAEQQLKPAQANTQTDADAAAEISACVARNIRTLDPTNPKWNETDPRWEPMRRTIMQDCARRREFRIKSVQSELQRMYRDALANSYAQHLSHADAEILLRFYSTEIGRRFLAFQNRLTVIEFDSMQKAQLRAAADGTMPGSVPAPSSMPVPAPDVVKRRAAILLMSRQILLMVQWQQDAAKSGGDASGWAIAPIMMNMATTMEGEAIDQIETEYARDLPAFSAFLSSPAEKNEIRALADAQMSFGTASATQLIKLAPEWNGDLAKWREQYRALSPVSPASGTRAASGPASK
;
A
#
# COMPACT_ATOMS: atom_id res chain seq x y z
N MET A 1 -11.52 19.78 0.85
CA MET A 1 -11.77 18.33 0.64
C MET A 1 -10.75 17.66 -0.29
N ASN A 2 -10.40 18.24 -1.45
CA ASN A 2 -9.46 17.64 -2.42
C ASN A 2 -8.07 17.26 -1.85
N ARG A 3 -7.53 17.99 -0.86
CA ARG A 3 -6.24 17.65 -0.21
C ARG A 3 -6.28 16.39 0.68
N ARG A 4 -7.44 16.02 1.24
CA ARG A 4 -7.58 14.79 2.07
C ARG A 4 -7.83 13.53 1.21
N ILE A 5 -8.31 13.69 -0.01
CA ILE A 5 -8.56 12.59 -0.95
C ILE A 5 -7.23 12.10 -1.56
N ALA A 6 -6.30 13.02 -1.81
CA ALA A 6 -4.95 12.70 -2.31
C ALA A 6 -4.12 11.87 -1.32
N SER A 7 -4.24 12.12 0.00
CA SER A 7 -3.49 11.38 1.02
C SER A 7 -4.02 9.97 1.30
N ILE A 8 -5.30 9.72 1.04
CA ILE A 8 -5.91 8.38 1.15
C ILE A 8 -5.63 7.54 -0.12
N GLY A 9 -5.59 8.18 -1.29
CA GLY A 9 -5.36 7.50 -2.58
C GLY A 9 -4.00 6.79 -2.67
N ALA A 10 -2.91 7.39 -2.19
CA ALA A 10 -1.57 6.81 -2.30
C ALA A 10 -1.37 5.55 -1.42
N GLY A 11 -2.00 5.50 -0.23
CA GLY A 11 -1.90 4.35 0.68
C GLY A 11 -2.76 3.15 0.27
N ILE A 12 -3.90 3.39 -0.39
CA ILE A 12 -4.82 2.33 -0.85
C ILE A 12 -4.35 1.73 -2.18
N ALA A 13 -3.76 2.53 -3.08
CA ALA A 13 -3.36 2.04 -4.39
C ALA A 13 -2.22 0.99 -4.32
N LEU A 14 -1.39 1.08 -3.28
CA LEU A 14 -0.36 0.12 -2.92
C LEU A 14 -0.93 -1.20 -2.36
N GLN A 15 -2.05 -1.17 -1.61
CA GLN A 15 -2.64 -2.37 -0.98
C GLN A 15 -3.25 -3.37 -1.97
N CYS A 16 -3.53 -2.97 -3.22
CA CYS A 16 -4.21 -3.83 -4.19
C CYS A 16 -3.26 -4.75 -5.00
N TRP A 17 -1.94 -4.77 -4.74
CA TRP A 17 -1.00 -5.15 -5.79
C TRP A 17 0.05 -6.23 -5.55
N GLN A 18 0.21 -6.82 -4.37
CA GLN A 18 1.27 -7.84 -4.19
C GLN A 18 0.87 -9.01 -3.30
N ILE A 19 0.81 -10.21 -3.88
CA ILE A 19 1.13 -11.50 -3.21
C ILE A 19 1.74 -12.45 -4.25
N ALA A 20 3.06 -12.68 -4.17
CA ALA A 20 3.75 -13.95 -4.43
C ALA A 20 5.24 -13.79 -4.11
N ALA A 21 5.69 -14.21 -2.93
CA ALA A 21 7.12 -14.30 -2.64
C ALA A 21 7.69 -15.54 -3.36
N GLN A 22 8.72 -15.35 -4.20
CA GLN A 22 9.54 -16.46 -4.68
C GLN A 22 10.68 -16.69 -3.69
N THR A 23 10.93 -17.95 -3.32
CA THR A 23 12.05 -18.35 -2.47
C THR A 23 13.37 -18.24 -3.27
N ALA A 24 14.36 -17.54 -2.71
CA ALA A 24 15.67 -17.39 -3.36
C ALA A 24 16.49 -18.69 -3.25
N PRO A 25 17.20 -19.13 -4.31
CA PRO A 25 18.14 -20.25 -4.24
C PRO A 25 19.42 -19.88 -3.46
N PRO A 26 20.16 -20.86 -2.89
CA PRO A 26 21.32 -20.61 -2.06
C PRO A 26 22.68 -20.51 -2.80
N LEU A 27 23.52 -19.63 -2.24
CA LEU A 27 24.99 -19.61 -2.07
C LEU A 27 25.99 -19.32 -3.22
N ASP A 28 26.99 -18.51 -2.81
CA ASP A 28 28.31 -18.14 -3.35
C ASP A 28 28.39 -17.30 -4.65
N ALA A 29 28.20 -15.98 -4.50
CA ALA A 29 28.41 -15.01 -5.58
C ALA A 29 29.71 -14.18 -5.36
N PRO A 30 30.52 -13.96 -6.42
CA PRO A 30 31.65 -13.03 -6.37
C PRO A 30 31.18 -11.58 -6.27
N ALA A 31 31.96 -10.73 -5.58
CA ALA A 31 31.65 -9.32 -5.37
C ALA A 31 31.56 -8.56 -6.71
N PHE A 32 30.41 -7.92 -6.96
CA PHE A 32 30.25 -6.98 -8.06
C PHE A 32 31.00 -5.68 -7.73
N SER A 33 32.17 -5.50 -8.34
CA SER A 33 32.88 -4.22 -8.31
C SER A 33 32.37 -3.32 -9.43
N LEU A 34 31.76 -2.18 -9.07
CA LEU A 34 31.53 -1.07 -10.00
C LEU A 34 32.90 -0.59 -10.50
N GLN A 35 33.33 -1.07 -11.67
CA GLN A 35 34.62 -0.69 -12.24
C GLN A 35 34.68 0.82 -12.48
N PRO A 36 35.80 1.49 -12.13
CA PRO A 36 35.99 2.90 -12.44
C PRO A 36 36.00 3.11 -13.96
N ARG A 37 35.17 4.06 -14.37
CA ARG A 37 34.95 4.63 -15.71
C ARG A 37 36.17 4.54 -16.63
N GLN A 38 36.18 3.63 -17.61
CA GLN A 38 37.03 3.76 -18.78
C GLN A 38 36.58 4.97 -19.61
N GLN A 39 37.50 5.85 -19.96
CA GLN A 39 37.27 6.99 -20.86
C GLN A 39 36.78 6.47 -22.22
N VAL A 40 35.56 6.85 -22.60
CA VAL A 40 34.98 6.52 -23.91
C VAL A 40 34.85 7.81 -24.71
N SER A 41 35.20 7.74 -25.99
CA SER A 41 35.27 8.83 -26.96
C SER A 41 33.99 9.68 -27.07
N ALA A 42 34.16 10.95 -27.44
CA ALA A 42 33.14 12.02 -27.46
C ALA A 42 31.86 11.73 -28.27
N THR A 43 31.88 10.82 -29.25
CA THR A 43 30.68 10.39 -29.98
C THR A 43 29.75 9.48 -29.15
N GLY A 44 30.27 8.81 -28.11
CA GLY A 44 29.48 8.02 -27.16
C GLY A 44 28.88 8.83 -26.01
N GLU A 45 29.27 10.09 -25.83
CA GLU A 45 28.75 10.94 -24.75
C GLU A 45 27.33 11.45 -25.04
N ALA A 46 27.03 11.81 -26.29
CA ALA A 46 25.70 12.31 -26.67
C ALA A 46 24.58 11.28 -26.45
N SER A 47 24.86 10.00 -26.71
CA SER A 47 23.92 8.90 -26.47
C SER A 47 23.81 8.50 -24.99
N ARG A 48 24.76 8.91 -24.14
CA ARG A 48 24.71 8.62 -22.69
C ARG A 48 23.85 9.63 -21.93
N THR A 49 23.74 10.85 -22.44
CA THR A 49 22.90 11.91 -21.85
C THR A 49 21.48 11.94 -22.41
N SER A 50 21.19 11.17 -23.47
CA SER A 50 19.83 11.04 -23.97
C SER A 50 18.93 10.33 -22.95
N ALA A 51 17.64 10.61 -22.97
CA ALA A 51 16.65 9.88 -22.19
C ALA A 51 16.69 8.38 -22.52
N ALA A 52 16.28 7.54 -21.57
CA ALA A 52 16.10 6.11 -21.79
C ALA A 52 15.12 5.87 -22.94
N ASP A 53 15.46 4.93 -23.82
CA ASP A 53 14.61 4.61 -24.97
C ASP A 53 13.42 3.71 -24.56
N PRO A 54 12.36 3.64 -25.39
CA PRO A 54 11.18 2.84 -25.06
C PRO A 54 11.47 1.35 -24.81
N ASN A 55 12.46 0.76 -25.47
CA ASN A 55 12.80 -0.65 -25.26
C ASN A 55 13.48 -0.86 -23.91
N GLN A 56 14.34 0.06 -23.47
CA GLN A 56 14.93 0.02 -22.15
C GLN A 56 13.88 0.17 -21.05
N ILE A 57 12.94 1.10 -21.21
CA ILE A 57 11.82 1.31 -20.29
C ILE A 57 10.99 0.02 -20.17
N GLU A 58 10.62 -0.57 -21.30
CA GLU A 58 9.85 -1.82 -21.32
C GLU A 58 10.56 -2.98 -20.62
N ARG A 59 11.88 -3.10 -20.81
CA ARG A 59 12.69 -4.09 -20.08
C ARG A 59 12.74 -3.80 -18.59
N LEU A 60 12.91 -2.53 -18.17
CA LEU A 60 12.91 -2.17 -16.75
C LEU A 60 11.56 -2.46 -16.10
N LEU A 61 10.45 -2.18 -16.78
CA LEU A 61 9.09 -2.52 -16.31
C LEU A 61 8.93 -4.03 -16.11
N ALA A 62 9.54 -4.85 -16.98
CA ALA A 62 9.55 -6.30 -16.84
C ALA A 62 10.39 -6.79 -15.65
N GLU A 63 11.57 -6.18 -15.41
CA GLU A 63 12.47 -6.51 -14.29
C GLU A 63 11.90 -6.12 -12.92
N GLN A 64 11.17 -5.00 -12.84
CA GLN A 64 10.48 -4.59 -11.60
C GLN A 64 9.36 -5.55 -11.18
N GLN A 65 9.12 -6.60 -11.97
CA GLN A 65 8.06 -7.58 -11.72
C GLN A 65 6.74 -6.89 -11.36
N LEU A 66 6.35 -5.88 -12.14
CA LEU A 66 4.93 -5.60 -12.40
C LEU A 66 4.29 -6.74 -13.19
N LYS A 67 4.76 -7.98 -13.01
CA LYS A 67 3.88 -9.12 -13.18
C LYS A 67 2.70 -8.78 -12.29
N PRO A 68 1.47 -8.68 -12.83
CA PRO A 68 0.29 -8.85 -12.00
C PRO A 68 0.64 -10.04 -11.13
N ALA A 69 0.57 -9.92 -9.80
CA ALA A 69 0.61 -11.09 -8.94
C ALA A 69 -0.24 -12.12 -9.68
N GLN A 70 0.40 -13.14 -10.28
CA GLN A 70 -0.29 -14.08 -11.16
C GLN A 70 -1.45 -14.49 -10.32
N ALA A 71 -2.69 -14.16 -10.74
CA ALA A 71 -3.86 -14.19 -9.87
C ALA A 71 -3.79 -15.50 -9.10
N ASN A 72 -3.21 -15.44 -7.89
CA ASN A 72 -2.62 -16.61 -7.27
C ASN A 72 -3.85 -17.36 -6.92
N THR A 73 -4.09 -18.51 -7.57
CA THR A 73 -5.35 -19.25 -7.64
C THR A 73 -6.15 -18.97 -6.38
N GLN A 74 -6.94 -17.89 -6.43
CA GLN A 74 -7.29 -17.21 -5.18
C GLN A 74 -8.31 -18.13 -4.57
N THR A 75 -7.94 -18.78 -3.47
CA THR A 75 -8.72 -19.90 -2.99
C THR A 75 -10.08 -19.37 -2.57
N ASP A 76 -11.12 -20.21 -2.63
CA ASP A 76 -12.43 -19.83 -2.12
C ASP A 76 -12.34 -19.38 -0.64
N ALA A 77 -11.35 -19.91 0.10
CA ALA A 77 -11.03 -19.49 1.47
C ALA A 77 -10.55 -18.04 1.55
N ASP A 78 -9.67 -17.60 0.64
CA ASP A 78 -9.18 -16.22 0.59
C ASP A 78 -10.32 -15.24 0.23
N ALA A 79 -11.18 -15.64 -0.70
CA ALA A 79 -12.35 -14.86 -1.09
C ALA A 79 -13.33 -14.72 0.09
N ALA A 80 -13.59 -15.81 0.82
CA ALA A 80 -14.46 -15.79 2.00
C ALA A 80 -13.88 -14.93 3.13
N ALA A 81 -12.58 -14.99 3.38
CA ALA A 81 -11.90 -14.17 4.38
C ALA A 81 -11.99 -12.68 4.04
N GLU A 82 -11.78 -12.31 2.78
CA GLU A 82 -11.89 -10.93 2.31
C GLU A 82 -13.32 -10.38 2.46
N ILE A 83 -14.32 -11.16 2.07
CA ILE A 83 -15.73 -10.80 2.23
C ILE A 83 -16.07 -10.65 3.72
N SER A 84 -15.62 -11.58 4.57
CA SER A 84 -15.83 -11.51 6.01
C SER A 84 -15.22 -10.24 6.62
N ALA A 85 -13.99 -9.88 6.24
CA ALA A 85 -13.34 -8.65 6.68
C ALA A 85 -14.08 -7.38 6.20
N CYS A 86 -14.61 -7.39 4.97
CA CYS A 86 -15.46 -6.32 4.45
C CYS A 86 -16.74 -6.17 5.28
N VAL A 87 -17.41 -7.28 5.61
CA VAL A 87 -18.62 -7.28 6.45
C VAL A 87 -18.31 -6.73 7.84
N ALA A 88 -17.28 -7.25 8.51
CA ALA A 88 -16.91 -6.84 9.86
C ALA A 88 -16.62 -5.33 9.96
N ARG A 89 -15.96 -4.78 8.94
CA ARG A 89 -15.66 -3.34 8.85
C ARG A 89 -16.91 -2.49 8.68
N ASN A 90 -17.84 -2.92 7.83
CA ASN A 90 -18.99 -2.10 7.43
C ASN A 90 -20.21 -2.28 8.33
N ILE A 91 -20.38 -3.45 8.95
CA ILE A 91 -21.57 -3.71 9.77
C ILE A 91 -21.61 -2.77 10.99
N ARG A 92 -20.45 -2.44 11.57
CA ARG A 92 -20.34 -1.53 12.72
C ARG A 92 -20.53 -0.04 12.36
N THR A 93 -20.45 0.33 11.08
CA THR A 93 -20.63 1.73 10.64
C THR A 93 -22.10 2.08 10.32
N LEU A 94 -22.98 1.08 10.35
CA LEU A 94 -24.42 1.25 10.11
C LEU A 94 -25.08 2.09 11.21
N ASP A 95 -24.81 1.76 12.46
CA ASP A 95 -25.35 2.46 13.63
C ASP A 95 -24.31 2.57 14.76
N PRO A 96 -23.44 3.59 14.70
CA PRO A 96 -22.46 3.84 15.76
C PRO A 96 -23.09 4.17 17.12
N THR A 97 -24.40 4.48 17.15
CA THR A 97 -25.11 4.90 18.37
C THR A 97 -25.76 3.74 19.12
N ASN A 98 -25.80 2.54 18.51
CA ASN A 98 -26.35 1.34 19.12
C ASN A 98 -25.23 0.42 19.67
N PRO A 99 -24.87 0.53 20.96
CA PRO A 99 -23.84 -0.32 21.56
C PRO A 99 -24.25 -1.80 21.66
N LYS A 100 -25.54 -2.12 21.44
CA LYS A 100 -26.07 -3.49 21.42
C LYS A 100 -26.16 -4.07 20.01
N TRP A 101 -25.54 -3.42 19.03
CA TRP A 101 -25.50 -3.90 17.65
C TRP A 101 -24.63 -5.17 17.51
N ASN A 102 -25.26 -6.32 17.69
CA ASN A 102 -24.65 -7.66 17.65
C ASN A 102 -25.69 -8.73 17.25
N GLU A 103 -25.31 -10.00 17.29
CA GLU A 103 -26.15 -11.16 16.90
C GLU A 103 -27.49 -11.28 17.64
N THR A 104 -27.66 -10.61 18.77
CA THR A 104 -28.92 -10.60 19.53
C THR A 104 -29.93 -9.55 19.03
N ASP A 105 -29.49 -8.57 18.22
CA ASP A 105 -30.40 -7.62 17.57
C ASP A 105 -31.12 -8.31 16.40
N PRO A 106 -32.47 -8.30 16.33
CA PRO A 106 -33.19 -8.99 15.27
C PRO A 106 -32.88 -8.47 13.86
N ARG A 107 -32.30 -7.26 13.75
CA ARG A 107 -31.90 -6.65 12.47
C ARG A 107 -30.48 -7.06 12.05
N TRP A 108 -29.69 -7.68 12.95
CA TRP A 108 -28.29 -8.02 12.71
C TRP A 108 -28.09 -8.97 11.55
N GLU A 109 -28.68 -10.16 11.61
CA GLU A 109 -28.47 -11.19 10.59
C GLU A 109 -29.01 -10.76 9.20
N PRO A 110 -30.19 -10.11 9.07
CA PRO A 110 -30.60 -9.51 7.81
C PRO A 110 -29.58 -8.53 7.24
N MET A 111 -29.07 -7.59 8.04
CA MET A 111 -28.09 -6.60 7.58
C MET A 111 -26.74 -7.23 7.24
N ARG A 112 -26.27 -8.18 8.05
CA ARG A 112 -25.05 -8.94 7.81
C ARG A 112 -25.10 -9.63 6.45
N ARG A 113 -26.21 -10.28 6.11
CA ARG A 113 -26.41 -10.95 4.83
C ARG A 113 -26.40 -9.98 3.64
N THR A 114 -27.11 -8.86 3.76
CA THR A 114 -27.10 -7.81 2.72
C THR A 114 -25.69 -7.29 2.47
N ILE A 115 -24.97 -6.91 3.54
CA ILE A 115 -23.60 -6.40 3.40
C ILE A 115 -22.68 -7.46 2.79
N MET A 116 -22.82 -8.72 3.19
CA MET A 116 -22.04 -9.83 2.64
C MET A 116 -22.23 -9.98 1.13
N GLN A 117 -23.47 -9.93 0.64
CA GLN A 117 -23.79 -9.99 -0.80
C GLN A 117 -23.20 -8.79 -1.56
N ASP A 118 -23.35 -7.59 -1.01
CA ASP A 118 -22.80 -6.37 -1.62
C ASP A 118 -21.25 -6.39 -1.63
N CYS A 119 -20.60 -6.87 -0.56
CA CYS A 119 -19.16 -7.09 -0.49
C CYS A 119 -18.68 -8.11 -1.55
N ALA A 120 -19.38 -9.23 -1.72
CA ALA A 120 -19.05 -10.23 -2.75
C ALA A 120 -19.15 -9.64 -4.17
N ARG A 121 -20.25 -8.95 -4.48
CA ARG A 121 -20.45 -8.27 -5.77
C ARG A 121 -19.36 -7.22 -6.04
N ARG A 122 -18.96 -6.46 -5.03
CA ARG A 122 -17.87 -5.46 -5.15
C ARG A 122 -16.54 -6.10 -5.42
N ARG A 123 -16.23 -7.21 -4.75
CA ARG A 123 -15.01 -7.96 -5.00
C ARG A 123 -14.94 -8.37 -6.48
N GLU A 124 -16.03 -8.90 -7.02
CA GLU A 124 -16.11 -9.22 -8.45
C GLU A 124 -15.93 -8.00 -9.35
N PHE A 125 -16.63 -6.90 -9.07
CA PHE A 125 -16.48 -5.66 -9.83
C PHE A 125 -15.04 -5.13 -9.80
N ARG A 126 -14.39 -5.17 -8.63
CA ARG A 126 -12.97 -4.79 -8.49
C ARG A 126 -12.09 -5.64 -9.40
N ILE A 127 -12.22 -6.95 -9.33
CA ILE A 127 -11.40 -7.90 -10.12
C ILE A 127 -11.66 -7.70 -11.63
N LYS A 128 -12.93 -7.67 -12.04
CA LYS A 128 -13.32 -7.65 -13.47
C LYS A 128 -13.09 -6.29 -14.13
N SER A 129 -13.26 -5.19 -13.41
CA SER A 129 -13.36 -3.86 -14.02
C SER A 129 -12.33 -2.85 -13.53
N VAL A 130 -11.90 -2.94 -12.27
CA VAL A 130 -11.03 -1.90 -11.68
C VAL A 130 -9.57 -2.32 -11.66
N GLN A 131 -9.28 -3.59 -11.40
CA GLN A 131 -7.90 -4.07 -11.22
C GLN A 131 -7.05 -3.91 -12.48
N SER A 132 -7.55 -4.31 -13.65
CA SER A 132 -6.83 -4.16 -14.92
C SER A 132 -6.63 -2.69 -15.31
N GLU A 133 -7.59 -1.82 -14.98
CA GLU A 133 -7.46 -0.39 -15.22
C GLU A 133 -6.40 0.23 -14.31
N LEU A 134 -6.42 -0.07 -13.01
CA LEU A 134 -5.37 0.34 -12.08
C LEU A 134 -4.00 -0.18 -12.54
N GLN A 135 -3.95 -1.40 -13.06
CA GLN A 135 -2.75 -2.01 -13.63
C GLN A 135 -2.13 -1.23 -14.76
N ARG A 136 -2.96 -0.89 -15.73
CA ARG A 136 -2.55 -0.05 -16.83
C ARG A 136 -2.11 1.34 -16.36
N MET A 137 -2.88 1.98 -15.48
CA MET A 137 -2.57 3.33 -15.00
C MET A 137 -1.23 3.40 -14.25
N TYR A 138 -0.93 2.41 -13.41
CA TYR A 138 0.34 2.38 -12.70
C TYR A 138 1.52 2.12 -13.64
N ARG A 139 1.36 1.17 -14.57
CA ARG A 139 2.36 0.91 -15.62
C ARG A 139 2.64 2.16 -16.46
N ASP A 140 1.60 2.85 -16.91
CA ASP A 140 1.73 4.07 -17.72
C ASP A 140 2.41 5.19 -16.93
N ALA A 141 2.05 5.36 -15.64
CA ALA A 141 2.71 6.33 -14.77
C ALA A 141 4.21 6.02 -14.60
N LEU A 142 4.56 4.75 -14.45
CA LEU A 142 5.95 4.33 -14.31
C LEU A 142 6.75 4.49 -15.61
N ALA A 143 6.18 4.09 -16.75
CA ALA A 143 6.82 4.27 -18.05
C ALA A 143 7.11 5.76 -18.33
N ASN A 144 6.13 6.62 -18.09
CA ASN A 144 6.28 8.07 -18.25
C ASN A 144 7.34 8.65 -17.31
N SER A 145 7.39 8.17 -16.06
CA SER A 145 8.37 8.66 -15.10
C SER A 145 9.79 8.17 -15.42
N TYR A 146 9.96 6.92 -15.88
CA TYR A 146 11.26 6.45 -16.38
C TYR A 146 11.75 7.28 -17.56
N ALA A 147 10.88 7.62 -18.51
CA ALA A 147 11.25 8.49 -19.63
C ALA A 147 11.71 9.89 -19.19
N GLN A 148 11.24 10.38 -18.04
CA GLN A 148 11.57 11.71 -17.50
C GLN A 148 12.85 11.73 -16.67
N HIS A 149 13.14 10.66 -15.93
CA HIS A 149 14.21 10.66 -14.93
C HIS A 149 15.40 9.79 -15.27
N LEU A 150 15.23 8.79 -16.13
CA LEU A 150 16.33 7.89 -16.50
C LEU A 150 16.99 8.34 -17.79
N SER A 151 18.31 8.54 -17.72
CA SER A 151 19.12 8.57 -18.92
C SER A 151 19.25 7.17 -19.52
N HIS A 152 19.62 7.08 -20.79
CA HIS A 152 19.95 5.82 -21.44
C HIS A 152 21.04 5.07 -20.66
N ALA A 153 22.06 5.79 -20.17
CA ALA A 153 23.13 5.19 -19.37
C ALA A 153 22.65 4.65 -18.01
N ASP A 154 21.76 5.38 -17.33
CA ASP A 154 21.17 4.90 -16.06
C ASP A 154 20.38 3.62 -16.31
N ALA A 155 19.51 3.61 -17.34
CA ALA A 155 18.72 2.43 -17.68
C ALA A 155 19.59 1.21 -18.02
N GLU A 156 20.70 1.38 -18.74
CA GLU A 156 21.67 0.30 -18.98
C GLU A 156 22.31 -0.23 -17.70
N ILE A 157 22.70 0.65 -16.77
CA ILE A 157 23.29 0.26 -15.48
C ILE A 157 22.30 -0.58 -14.67
N LEU A 158 21.05 -0.11 -14.58
CA LEU A 158 19.97 -0.78 -13.85
C LEU A 158 19.67 -2.15 -14.45
N LEU A 159 19.43 -2.22 -15.77
CA LEU A 159 19.19 -3.48 -16.48
C LEU A 159 20.34 -4.47 -16.33
N ARG A 160 21.58 -3.98 -16.42
CA ARG A 160 22.76 -4.83 -16.23
C ARG A 160 22.82 -5.36 -14.80
N PHE A 161 22.59 -4.51 -13.80
CA PHE A 161 22.58 -4.94 -12.40
C PHE A 161 21.49 -5.98 -12.16
N TYR A 162 20.23 -5.76 -12.56
CA TYR A 162 19.14 -6.73 -12.35
C TYR A 162 19.37 -8.07 -13.03
N SER A 163 20.10 -8.09 -14.15
CA SER A 163 20.46 -9.34 -14.83
C SER A 163 21.51 -10.19 -14.09
N THR A 164 22.19 -9.63 -13.09
CA THR A 164 23.18 -10.35 -12.28
C THR A 164 22.51 -11.18 -11.17
N GLU A 165 23.24 -12.13 -10.59
CA GLU A 165 22.74 -12.87 -9.43
C GLU A 165 22.49 -11.95 -8.22
N ILE A 166 23.44 -11.06 -7.92
CA ILE A 166 23.30 -10.08 -6.83
C ILE A 166 22.10 -9.15 -7.07
N GLY A 167 21.84 -8.73 -8.31
CA GLY A 167 20.68 -7.92 -8.65
C GLY A 167 19.35 -8.65 -8.49
N ARG A 168 19.28 -9.93 -8.88
CA ARG A 168 18.08 -10.75 -8.61
C ARG A 168 17.83 -10.94 -7.11
N ARG A 169 18.89 -11.16 -6.32
CA ARG A 169 18.81 -11.24 -4.86
C ARG A 169 18.40 -9.91 -4.24
N PHE A 170 18.86 -8.79 -4.79
CA PHE A 170 18.42 -7.45 -4.40
C PHE A 170 16.91 -7.26 -4.64
N LEU A 171 16.39 -7.63 -5.81
CA LEU A 171 14.94 -7.55 -6.10
C LEU A 171 14.12 -8.43 -5.14
N ALA A 172 14.60 -9.64 -4.82
CA ALA A 172 13.96 -10.50 -3.82
C ALA A 172 13.97 -9.87 -2.42
N PHE A 173 15.09 -9.27 -2.02
CA PHE A 173 15.22 -8.51 -0.78
C PHE A 173 14.23 -7.35 -0.72
N GLN A 174 14.11 -6.54 -1.78
CA GLN A 174 13.13 -5.44 -1.88
C GLN A 174 11.69 -5.94 -1.76
N ASN A 175 11.34 -7.05 -2.42
CA ASN A 175 10.01 -7.64 -2.32
C ASN A 175 9.69 -8.08 -0.88
N ARG A 176 10.63 -8.70 -0.16
CA ARG A 176 10.40 -9.12 1.23
C ARG A 176 10.23 -7.93 2.17
N LEU A 177 11.03 -6.88 2.02
CA LEU A 177 10.86 -5.65 2.80
C LEU A 177 9.49 -5.01 2.51
N THR A 178 9.09 -4.98 1.25
CA THR A 178 7.79 -4.42 0.85
C THR A 178 6.64 -5.16 1.55
N VAL A 179 6.66 -6.50 1.58
CA VAL A 179 5.65 -7.31 2.31
C VAL A 179 5.62 -6.98 3.79
N ILE A 180 6.78 -6.91 4.45
CA ILE A 180 6.89 -6.55 5.88
C ILE A 180 6.30 -5.17 6.16
N GLU A 181 6.62 -4.19 5.31
CA GLU A 181 6.14 -2.81 5.45
C GLU A 181 4.63 -2.74 5.27
N PHE A 182 4.09 -3.46 4.29
CA PHE A 182 2.65 -3.54 4.06
C PHE A 182 1.91 -4.14 5.23
N ASP A 183 2.34 -5.31 5.71
CA ASP A 183 1.72 -5.99 6.84
C ASP A 183 1.77 -5.10 8.08
N SER A 184 2.91 -4.44 8.32
CA SER A 184 3.06 -3.48 9.42
C SER A 184 2.10 -2.30 9.29
N MET A 185 2.02 -1.67 8.12
CA MET A 185 1.11 -0.54 7.87
C MET A 185 -0.35 -0.96 8.01
N GLN A 186 -0.73 -2.13 7.50
CA GLN A 186 -2.10 -2.64 7.61
C GLN A 186 -2.48 -2.88 9.07
N LYS A 187 -1.60 -3.54 9.84
CA LYS A 187 -1.84 -3.80 11.26
C LYS A 187 -1.89 -2.50 12.08
N ALA A 188 -1.04 -1.51 11.77
CA ALA A 188 -1.10 -0.19 12.38
C ALA A 188 -2.42 0.55 12.07
N GLN A 189 -2.89 0.51 10.81
CA GLN A 189 -4.18 1.07 10.41
C GLN A 189 -5.35 0.40 11.14
N LEU A 190 -5.34 -0.93 11.26
CA LEU A 190 -6.39 -1.68 11.96
C LEU A 190 -6.46 -1.32 13.45
N ARG A 191 -5.30 -1.17 14.12
CA ARG A 191 -5.26 -0.72 15.52
C ARG A 191 -5.75 0.72 15.66
N ALA A 192 -5.32 1.61 14.78
CA ALA A 192 -5.75 3.01 14.80
C ALA A 192 -7.27 3.14 14.63
N ALA A 193 -7.85 2.34 13.74
CA ALA A 193 -9.29 2.27 13.57
C ALA A 193 -10.03 1.74 14.81
N ALA A 194 -9.43 0.78 15.53
CA ALA A 194 -9.99 0.26 16.78
C ALA A 194 -9.92 1.28 17.93
N ASP A 195 -8.82 2.04 18.02
CA ASP A 195 -8.55 3.00 19.09
C ASP A 195 -9.11 4.41 18.80
N GLY A 196 -9.68 4.62 17.60
CA GLY A 196 -10.15 5.95 17.16
C GLY A 196 -9.02 6.96 16.94
N THR A 197 -7.78 6.49 16.78
CA THR A 197 -6.59 7.32 16.58
C THR A 197 -6.16 7.33 15.10
N MET A 198 -5.17 8.17 14.77
CA MET A 198 -4.56 8.15 13.43
C MET A 198 -3.56 6.99 13.29
N PRO A 199 -3.37 6.41 12.08
CA PRO A 199 -2.49 5.26 11.80
C PRO A 199 -1.01 5.39 12.20
N GLY A 200 -0.53 6.60 12.52
CA GLY A 200 0.85 6.86 12.98
C GLY A 200 0.96 7.20 14.48
N SER A 201 -0.15 7.17 15.21
CA SER A 201 -0.21 7.58 16.63
C SER A 201 -0.49 6.42 17.58
N VAL A 202 -0.58 5.19 17.05
CA VAL A 202 -0.82 3.99 17.85
C VAL A 202 0.49 3.59 18.52
N PRO A 203 0.60 3.66 19.85
CA PRO A 203 1.79 3.17 20.54
C PRO A 203 1.94 1.66 20.37
N ALA A 204 3.18 1.19 20.47
CA ALA A 204 3.48 -0.23 20.57
C ALA A 204 2.59 -0.91 21.64
N PRO A 205 2.13 -2.16 21.42
CA PRO A 205 1.42 -2.90 22.46
C PRO A 205 2.31 -2.97 23.70
N SER A 206 1.79 -2.53 24.84
CA SER A 206 2.51 -2.49 26.12
C SER A 206 2.93 -3.87 26.65
N SER A 207 2.48 -4.95 26.01
CA SER A 207 2.82 -6.33 26.32
C SER A 207 4.08 -6.86 25.61
N MET A 208 4.68 -6.10 24.69
CA MET A 208 5.88 -6.56 23.97
C MET A 208 7.15 -6.05 24.65
N PRO A 209 8.17 -6.91 24.85
CA PRO A 209 9.47 -6.46 25.33
C PRO A 209 10.04 -5.39 24.38
N VAL A 210 10.43 -4.24 24.94
CA VAL A 210 11.10 -3.20 24.16
C VAL A 210 12.48 -3.73 23.73
N PRO A 211 12.79 -3.80 22.43
CA PRO A 211 14.10 -4.28 21.99
C PRO A 211 15.22 -3.33 22.46
N ALA A 212 16.43 -3.88 22.62
CA ALA A 212 17.59 -3.07 22.94
C ALA A 212 17.85 -2.01 21.84
N PRO A 213 18.39 -0.82 22.16
CA PRO A 213 18.56 0.27 21.19
C PRO A 213 19.40 -0.10 19.96
N ASP A 214 20.38 -0.99 20.10
CA ASP A 214 21.22 -1.48 19.01
C ASP A 214 20.44 -2.37 18.04
N VAL A 215 19.51 -3.19 18.54
CA VAL A 215 18.60 -4.01 17.71
C VAL A 215 17.68 -3.10 16.90
N VAL A 216 17.09 -2.09 17.54
CA VAL A 216 16.22 -1.12 16.85
C VAL A 216 16.98 -0.38 15.75
N LYS A 217 18.21 0.09 16.06
CA LYS A 217 19.06 0.79 15.09
C LYS A 217 19.40 -0.09 13.88
N ARG A 218 19.70 -1.35 14.11
CA ARG A 218 20.05 -2.34 13.07
C ARG A 218 18.86 -2.62 12.15
N ARG A 219 17.69 -2.90 12.72
CA ARG A 219 16.44 -3.08 11.97
C ARG A 219 16.06 -1.84 11.17
N ALA A 220 16.21 -0.65 11.75
CA ALA A 220 15.98 0.61 11.05
C ALA A 220 16.94 0.80 9.86
N ALA A 221 18.20 0.37 9.98
CA ALA A 221 19.15 0.42 8.87
C ALA A 221 18.73 -0.49 7.70
N ILE A 222 18.22 -1.69 7.99
CA ILE A 222 17.67 -2.60 6.96
C ILE A 222 16.43 -1.99 6.30
N LEU A 223 15.51 -1.43 7.09
CA LEU A 223 14.33 -0.74 6.56
C LEU A 223 14.70 0.46 5.67
N LEU A 224 15.75 1.21 6.00
CA LEU A 224 16.24 2.31 5.15
C LEU A 224 16.84 1.85 3.81
N MET A 225 17.05 0.55 3.61
CA MET A 225 17.44 -0.01 2.32
C MET A 225 16.24 -0.34 1.42
N SER A 226 15.01 -0.22 1.93
CA SER A 226 13.79 -0.39 1.15
C SER A 226 13.58 0.78 0.20
N ARG A 227 13.32 0.49 -1.07
CA ARG A 227 12.87 1.49 -2.04
C ARG A 227 11.61 2.18 -1.57
N GLN A 228 10.65 1.44 -1.02
CA GLN A 228 9.38 2.00 -0.56
C GLN A 228 9.58 3.04 0.57
N ILE A 229 10.53 2.81 1.48
CA ILE A 229 10.90 3.82 2.48
C ILE A 229 11.62 5.00 1.83
N LEU A 230 12.57 4.75 0.91
CA LEU A 230 13.29 5.82 0.21
C LEU A 230 12.37 6.69 -0.66
N LEU A 231 11.32 6.11 -1.24
CA LEU A 231 10.25 6.80 -1.97
C LEU A 231 9.52 7.79 -1.07
N MET A 232 9.12 7.34 0.13
CA MET A 232 8.51 8.22 1.11
C MET A 232 9.48 9.34 1.52
N VAL A 233 10.77 9.04 1.70
CA VAL A 233 11.78 10.04 2.07
C VAL A 233 11.87 11.11 1.00
N GLN A 234 11.86 10.71 -0.28
CA GLN A 234 11.85 11.62 -1.42
C GLN A 234 10.63 12.56 -1.37
N TRP A 235 9.44 12.04 -1.13
CA TRP A 235 8.23 12.87 -1.00
C TRP A 235 8.29 13.84 0.17
N GLN A 236 8.80 13.40 1.32
CA GLN A 236 8.97 14.26 2.49
C GLN A 236 9.92 15.41 2.19
N GLN A 237 11.02 15.13 1.48
CA GLN A 237 11.98 16.15 1.05
C GLN A 237 11.36 17.13 0.04
N ASP A 238 10.57 16.63 -0.92
CA ASP A 238 9.89 17.47 -1.91
C ASP A 238 8.84 18.38 -1.26
N ALA A 239 8.07 17.86 -0.31
CA ALA A 239 7.11 18.63 0.48
C ALA A 239 7.83 19.75 1.24
N ALA A 240 8.93 19.43 1.93
CA ALA A 240 9.74 20.43 2.64
C ALA A 240 10.27 21.52 1.70
N LYS A 241 10.77 21.16 0.52
CA LYS A 241 11.29 22.10 -0.49
C LYS A 241 10.21 23.01 -1.07
N SER A 242 9.00 22.49 -1.24
CA SER A 242 7.86 23.23 -1.80
C SER A 242 7.05 24.00 -0.76
N GLY A 243 7.46 23.99 0.52
CA GLY A 243 6.70 24.60 1.63
C GLY A 243 5.39 23.87 1.94
N GLY A 244 5.26 22.61 1.50
CA GLY A 244 4.14 21.74 1.81
C GLY A 244 4.19 21.17 3.22
N ASP A 245 3.03 20.75 3.73
CA ASP A 245 2.93 20.04 5.00
C ASP A 245 3.43 18.59 4.86
N ALA A 246 4.58 18.32 5.45
CA ALA A 246 5.21 16.99 5.49
C ALA A 246 4.82 16.17 6.72
N SER A 247 4.06 16.75 7.67
CA SER A 247 3.76 16.11 8.97
C SER A 247 2.87 14.87 8.86
N GLY A 248 2.00 14.82 7.84
CA GLY A 248 1.13 13.67 7.58
C GLY A 248 1.85 12.39 7.11
N TRP A 249 3.15 12.50 6.76
CA TRP A 249 3.97 11.41 6.21
C TRP A 249 5.28 11.23 6.98
N ALA A 250 5.30 11.49 8.29
CA ALA A 250 6.51 11.32 9.07
C ALA A 250 6.97 9.85 9.03
N ILE A 251 8.03 9.57 8.26
CA ILE A 251 8.56 8.22 8.05
C ILE A 251 9.21 7.69 9.31
N ALA A 252 9.88 8.56 10.07
CA ALA A 252 10.61 8.16 11.26
C ALA A 252 9.71 7.45 12.30
N PRO A 253 8.53 7.98 12.69
CA PRO A 253 7.59 7.24 13.54
C PRO A 253 7.15 5.89 12.98
N ILE A 254 6.86 5.80 11.67
CA ILE A 254 6.42 4.56 11.02
C ILE A 254 7.53 3.51 11.08
N MET A 255 8.75 3.89 10.65
CA MET A 255 9.92 3.05 10.66
C MET A 255 10.31 2.60 12.07
N MET A 256 10.23 3.50 13.05
CA MET A 256 10.50 3.16 14.46
C MET A 256 9.46 2.18 15.00
N ASN A 257 8.19 2.35 14.65
CA ASN A 257 7.15 1.39 15.04
C ASN A 257 7.39 0.00 14.40
N MET A 258 7.76 -0.04 13.12
CA MET A 258 8.13 -1.28 12.41
C MET A 258 9.35 -1.96 13.06
N ALA A 259 10.41 -1.21 13.33
CA ALA A 259 11.65 -1.73 13.92
C ALA A 259 11.47 -2.23 15.37
N THR A 260 10.52 -1.65 16.12
CA THR A 260 10.30 -1.97 17.54
C THR A 260 9.25 -3.04 17.79
N THR A 261 8.28 -3.24 16.89
CA THR A 261 7.11 -4.07 17.19
C THR A 261 6.84 -5.19 16.21
N MET A 262 6.12 -4.88 15.12
CA MET A 262 5.21 -5.83 14.48
C MET A 262 5.91 -6.93 13.69
N GLU A 263 7.11 -6.63 13.19
CA GLU A 263 7.83 -7.48 12.23
C GLU A 263 9.33 -7.56 12.54
N GLY A 264 9.72 -7.26 13.79
CA GLY A 264 11.12 -7.22 14.19
C GLY A 264 11.87 -8.52 13.86
N GLU A 265 11.25 -9.67 14.14
CA GLU A 265 11.83 -10.98 13.82
C GLU A 265 11.93 -11.20 12.31
N ALA A 266 10.93 -10.78 11.52
CA ALA A 266 10.97 -10.90 10.06
C ALA A 266 12.10 -10.05 9.46
N ILE A 267 12.37 -8.87 10.04
CA ILE A 267 13.51 -8.03 9.66
C ILE A 267 14.83 -8.71 10.03
N ASP A 268 14.94 -9.31 11.22
CA ASP A 268 16.14 -10.05 11.64
C ASP A 268 16.41 -11.26 10.73
N GLN A 269 15.35 -11.94 10.25
CA GLN A 269 15.46 -13.03 9.29
C GLN A 269 15.96 -12.53 7.93
N ILE A 270 15.46 -11.39 7.43
CA ILE A 270 15.97 -10.76 6.21
C ILE A 270 17.45 -10.40 6.38
N GLU A 271 17.81 -9.76 7.50
CA GLU A 271 19.21 -9.40 7.76
C GLU A 271 20.11 -10.64 7.71
N THR A 272 19.70 -11.73 8.33
CA THR A 272 20.46 -12.98 8.36
C THR A 272 20.58 -13.60 6.96
N GLU A 273 19.48 -13.66 6.20
CA GLU A 273 19.45 -14.27 4.86
C GLU A 273 20.29 -13.52 3.83
N TYR A 274 20.33 -12.19 3.92
CA TYR A 274 21.02 -11.32 2.97
C TYR A 274 22.32 -10.73 3.52
N ALA A 275 22.80 -11.14 4.68
CA ALA A 275 23.95 -10.53 5.38
C ALA A 275 25.19 -10.33 4.49
N ARG A 276 25.48 -11.30 3.61
CA ARG A 276 26.61 -11.24 2.67
C ARG A 276 26.41 -10.21 1.55
N ASP A 277 25.16 -9.94 1.18
CA ASP A 277 24.78 -9.11 0.05
C ASP A 277 24.53 -7.64 0.46
N LEU A 278 24.24 -7.38 1.74
CA LEU A 278 23.91 -6.04 2.26
C LEU A 278 24.92 -4.95 1.84
N PRO A 279 26.25 -5.17 1.87
CA PRO A 279 27.20 -4.15 1.42
C PRO A 279 27.02 -3.79 -0.06
N ALA A 280 26.78 -4.79 -0.92
CA ALA A 280 26.57 -4.56 -2.35
C ALA A 280 25.22 -3.87 -2.61
N PHE A 281 24.17 -4.25 -1.86
CA PHE A 281 22.87 -3.58 -1.91
C PHE A 281 22.98 -2.11 -1.52
N SER A 282 23.67 -1.81 -0.41
CA SER A 282 23.89 -0.44 0.04
C SER A 282 24.70 0.38 -0.97
N ALA A 283 25.71 -0.21 -1.61
CA ALA A 283 26.49 0.44 -2.65
C ALA A 283 25.63 0.74 -3.88
N PHE A 284 24.79 -0.21 -4.30
CA PHE A 284 23.87 -0.03 -5.42
C PHE A 284 22.82 1.07 -5.14
N LEU A 285 22.18 1.05 -3.96
CA LEU A 285 21.25 2.09 -3.48
C LEU A 285 21.88 3.49 -3.44
N SER A 286 23.20 3.57 -3.26
CA SER A 286 23.93 4.83 -3.25
C SER A 286 24.29 5.34 -4.66
N SER A 287 24.17 4.49 -5.69
CA SER A 287 24.53 4.81 -7.07
C SER A 287 23.61 5.88 -7.67
N PRO A 288 24.11 6.72 -8.62
CA PRO A 288 23.27 7.70 -9.29
C PRO A 288 22.08 7.10 -10.03
N ALA A 289 22.29 5.98 -10.74
CA ALA A 289 21.25 5.31 -11.52
C ALA A 289 20.08 4.87 -10.62
N GLU A 290 20.38 4.25 -9.48
CA GLU A 290 19.35 3.80 -8.54
C GLU A 290 18.64 4.97 -7.84
N LYS A 291 19.34 6.06 -7.53
CA LYS A 291 18.70 7.28 -7.02
C LYS A 291 17.73 7.89 -8.03
N ASN A 292 18.09 7.89 -9.31
CA ASN A 292 17.20 8.34 -10.38
C ASN A 292 16.00 7.38 -10.55
N GLU A 293 16.21 6.07 -10.38
CA GLU A 293 15.10 5.10 -10.37
C GLU A 293 14.14 5.32 -9.19
N ILE A 294 14.66 5.51 -7.98
CA ILE A 294 13.84 5.84 -6.80
C ILE A 294 13.05 7.13 -7.04
N ARG A 295 13.65 8.14 -7.67
CA ARG A 295 12.94 9.35 -8.05
C ARG A 295 11.80 9.06 -9.02
N ALA A 296 12.06 8.27 -10.06
CA ALA A 296 11.05 7.91 -11.04
C ALA A 296 9.90 7.11 -10.40
N LEU A 297 10.21 6.15 -9.55
CA LEU A 297 9.23 5.40 -8.79
C LEU A 297 8.37 6.34 -7.90
N ALA A 298 8.97 7.36 -7.27
CA ALA A 298 8.27 8.32 -6.41
C ALA A 298 7.25 9.14 -7.22
N ASP A 299 7.67 9.66 -8.37
CA ASP A 299 6.84 10.51 -9.22
C ASP A 299 5.75 9.69 -9.92
N ALA A 300 6.05 8.45 -10.33
CA ALA A 300 5.08 7.49 -10.85
C ALA A 300 3.99 7.17 -9.82
N GLN A 301 4.37 6.89 -8.58
CA GLN A 301 3.42 6.53 -7.52
C GLN A 301 2.56 7.71 -7.08
N MET A 302 3.09 8.94 -7.06
CA MET A 302 2.30 10.15 -6.81
C MET A 302 1.32 10.42 -7.97
N SER A 303 1.77 10.27 -9.21
CA SER A 303 0.94 10.42 -10.41
C SER A 303 -0.19 9.38 -10.44
N PHE A 304 0.15 8.12 -10.14
CA PHE A 304 -0.81 7.03 -10.03
C PHE A 304 -1.81 7.26 -8.90
N GLY A 305 -1.37 7.68 -7.70
CA GLY A 305 -2.27 7.99 -6.59
C GLY A 305 -3.29 9.08 -6.94
N THR A 306 -2.87 10.09 -7.69
CA THR A 306 -3.75 11.16 -8.18
C THR A 306 -4.74 10.65 -9.22
N ALA A 307 -4.27 9.90 -10.21
CA ALA A 307 -5.10 9.41 -11.30
C ALA A 307 -6.08 8.31 -10.84
N SER A 308 -5.63 7.40 -9.97
CA SER A 308 -6.41 6.27 -9.48
C SER A 308 -7.48 6.64 -8.45
N ALA A 309 -7.42 7.84 -7.85
CA ALA A 309 -8.36 8.28 -6.83
C ALA A 309 -9.83 8.09 -7.25
N THR A 310 -10.17 8.46 -8.50
CA THR A 310 -11.53 8.30 -9.03
C THR A 310 -11.95 6.82 -9.14
N GLN A 311 -11.01 5.93 -9.47
CA GLN A 311 -11.30 4.50 -9.55
C GLN A 311 -11.47 3.87 -8.17
N LEU A 312 -10.65 4.28 -7.20
CA LEU A 312 -10.76 3.84 -5.82
C LEU A 312 -12.05 4.34 -5.15
N ILE A 313 -12.50 5.55 -5.48
CA ILE A 313 -13.79 6.09 -5.02
C ILE A 313 -14.96 5.18 -5.43
N LYS A 314 -14.94 4.56 -6.62
CA LYS A 314 -15.99 3.62 -7.05
C LYS A 314 -16.09 2.37 -6.16
N LEU A 315 -15.01 2.03 -5.46
CA LEU A 315 -14.93 0.85 -4.59
C LEU A 315 -15.34 1.11 -3.13
N ALA A 316 -15.35 2.38 -2.69
CA ALA A 316 -15.57 2.74 -1.30
C ALA A 316 -17.08 2.82 -0.96
N PRO A 317 -17.59 2.09 0.07
CA PRO A 317 -19.01 2.05 0.39
C PRO A 317 -19.66 3.39 0.73
N GLU A 318 -18.89 4.29 1.31
CA GLU A 318 -19.34 5.62 1.68
C GLU A 318 -19.62 6.48 0.44
N TRP A 319 -18.96 6.18 -0.68
CA TRP A 319 -18.91 7.04 -1.86
C TRP A 319 -19.71 6.49 -3.04
N ASN A 320 -19.93 5.18 -3.09
CA ASN A 320 -20.68 4.54 -4.16
C ASN A 320 -22.16 4.26 -3.82
N GLY A 321 -22.62 4.76 -2.66
CA GLY A 321 -24.04 4.74 -2.28
C GLY A 321 -24.47 3.53 -1.43
N ASP A 322 -23.67 2.46 -1.30
CA ASP A 322 -24.15 1.30 -0.52
C ASP A 322 -24.26 1.63 0.97
N LEU A 323 -23.42 2.47 1.56
CA LEU A 323 -23.59 2.82 2.98
C LEU A 323 -24.93 3.55 3.22
N ALA A 324 -25.34 4.42 2.30
CA ALA A 324 -26.64 5.10 2.37
C ALA A 324 -27.78 4.08 2.25
N LYS A 325 -27.71 3.18 1.26
CA LYS A 325 -28.63 2.06 1.07
C LYS A 325 -28.74 1.17 2.32
N TRP A 326 -27.61 0.78 2.90
CA TRP A 326 -27.60 -0.08 4.08
C TRP A 326 -28.21 0.62 5.30
N ARG A 327 -27.94 1.92 5.49
CA ARG A 327 -28.56 2.72 6.56
C ARG A 327 -30.06 2.89 6.37
N GLU A 328 -30.54 2.98 5.14
CA GLU A 328 -31.97 3.01 4.84
C GLU A 328 -32.63 1.67 5.14
N GLN A 329 -32.02 0.57 4.71
CA GLN A 329 -32.51 -0.78 5.01
C GLN A 329 -32.52 -1.07 6.51
N TYR A 330 -31.46 -0.68 7.24
CA TYR A 330 -31.41 -0.78 8.70
C TYR A 330 -32.55 -0.02 9.38
N ARG A 331 -32.87 1.19 8.91
CA ARG A 331 -34.01 1.99 9.41
C ARG A 331 -35.34 1.32 9.10
N ALA A 332 -35.52 0.76 7.90
CA ALA A 332 -36.73 0.04 7.49
C ALA A 332 -36.98 -1.24 8.31
N LEU A 333 -35.93 -1.87 8.83
CA LEU A 333 -36.03 -3.03 9.72
C LEU A 333 -36.32 -2.65 11.18
N SER A 334 -36.30 -1.36 11.52
CA SER A 334 -36.66 -0.91 12.86
C SER A 334 -38.18 -0.97 13.02
N PRO A 335 -38.70 -1.57 14.09
CA PRO A 335 -40.14 -1.57 14.33
C PRO A 335 -40.59 -0.12 14.40
N VAL A 336 -41.44 0.30 13.47
CA VAL A 336 -42.17 1.56 13.56
C VAL A 336 -42.92 1.49 14.87
N SER A 337 -42.47 2.23 15.90
CA SER A 337 -43.29 2.45 17.09
C SER A 337 -44.64 2.96 16.57
N PRO A 338 -45.75 2.22 16.76
CA PRO A 338 -47.05 2.75 16.36
C PRO A 338 -47.23 4.05 17.14
N ALA A 339 -47.29 5.16 16.41
CA ALA A 339 -47.59 6.45 16.98
C ALA A 339 -48.92 6.30 17.71
N SER A 340 -48.83 6.22 19.04
CA SER A 340 -49.95 6.25 19.95
C SER A 340 -50.59 7.62 19.78
N GLY A 341 -51.68 7.66 19.03
CA GLY A 341 -52.32 8.90 18.61
C GLY A 341 -53.75 8.70 18.19
N THR A 342 -54.46 7.77 18.82
CA THR A 342 -55.92 7.72 18.79
C THR A 342 -56.43 8.99 19.47
N ARG A 343 -56.67 10.04 18.67
CA ARG A 343 -57.36 11.24 19.11
C ARG A 343 -58.79 10.84 19.44
N ALA A 344 -59.10 10.69 20.72
CA ALA A 344 -60.45 10.44 21.20
C ALA A 344 -61.36 11.58 20.71
N ALA A 345 -62.44 11.21 20.02
CA ALA A 345 -63.50 12.12 19.63
C ALA A 345 -64.22 12.60 20.90
N SER A 346 -64.07 13.89 21.21
CA SER A 346 -64.88 14.57 22.22
C SER A 346 -66.34 14.56 21.76
N GLY A 347 -67.21 13.94 22.56
CA GLY A 347 -68.66 13.93 22.34
C GLY A 347 -69.30 15.33 22.48
N PRO A 348 -70.55 15.49 22.00
CA PRO A 348 -71.22 16.78 21.94
C PRO A 348 -71.72 17.21 23.32
N ALA A 349 -71.42 18.45 23.71
CA ALA A 349 -72.04 19.08 24.87
C ALA A 349 -73.41 19.63 24.46
N SER A 350 -74.48 19.04 25.00
CA SER A 350 -75.80 19.66 25.05
C SER A 350 -75.78 20.86 25.99
N LYS A 351 -76.27 22.01 25.51
CA LYS A 351 -77.13 22.93 26.25
C LYS A 351 -78.09 23.60 25.29
#